data_AF-A0A2K8LXE8-F1
#
_entry.id   AF-A0A2K8LXE8-F1
#
_cell.length_a   1.000
_cell.length_b   1.000
_cell.length_c   1.000
_cell.angle_alpha   90.00
_cell.angle_beta   90.00
_cell.angle_gamma   90.00
#
_symmetry.space_group_name_H-M   'P 1'
#
loop_
_entity.id
_entity.type
_entity.pdbx_description
1 polymer ?
#
loop_
_entity_poly.entity_id
_entity_poly.type
_entity_poly.pdbx_seq_one_letter_code
_entity_poly.pdbx_strand_id
1 'polypeptide(L)'
;MRAATEILLWWLALTGLWTFTLSTPAAPELLAGAGGAAVCAIAARSARRAMNGAWHVKAGWLAWLAPLPKAAVSESVAALRAVFARPSAGKCDKVTVPAEPRAQHEARLAVATVVVGCTPGAMVVASPPAENHLVVHRLLDDSPTLDRVTR
;
A
#
# COMPACT_ATOMS: atom_id res chain seq x y z
N MET A 1 6.22 -13.37 -18.21
CA MET A 1 7.08 -12.18 -18.47
C MET A 1 8.49 -12.67 -18.79
N ARG A 2 9.14 -12.17 -19.86
CA ARG A 2 10.53 -12.55 -20.18
C ARG A 2 11.48 -12.03 -19.10
N ALA A 3 12.60 -12.73 -18.89
CA ALA A 3 13.52 -12.41 -17.81
C ALA A 3 14.08 -10.99 -17.87
N ALA A 4 14.50 -10.58 -19.07
CA ALA A 4 15.01 -9.25 -19.34
C ALA A 4 13.97 -8.16 -19.08
N THR A 5 12.71 -8.36 -19.47
CA THR A 5 11.64 -7.37 -19.27
C THR A 5 11.42 -7.10 -17.79
N GLU A 6 11.40 -8.13 -16.97
CA GLU A 6 11.21 -7.97 -15.53
C GLU A 6 12.40 -7.27 -14.85
N ILE A 7 13.64 -7.63 -15.24
CA ILE A 7 14.84 -6.93 -14.73
C ILE A 7 14.81 -5.47 -15.17
N LEU A 8 14.44 -5.19 -16.42
CA LEU A 8 14.31 -3.83 -16.94
C LEU A 8 13.25 -3.03 -16.16
N LEU A 9 12.10 -3.62 -15.85
CA LEU A 9 11.05 -2.97 -15.07
C LEU A 9 11.54 -2.66 -13.64
N TRP A 10 12.19 -3.60 -12.97
CA TRP A 10 12.78 -3.35 -11.65
C TRP A 10 13.88 -2.29 -11.71
N TRP A 11 14.73 -2.33 -12.72
CA TRP A 11 15.80 -1.35 -12.93
C TRP A 11 15.22 0.06 -13.14
N LEU A 12 14.22 0.21 -14.01
CA LEU A 12 13.54 1.49 -14.24
C LEU A 12 12.85 2.00 -12.98
N ALA A 13 12.14 1.13 -12.25
CA ALA A 13 11.45 1.52 -11.02
C ALA A 13 12.44 1.97 -9.94
N LEU A 14 13.53 1.23 -9.73
CA LEU A 14 14.55 1.56 -8.73
C LEU A 14 15.38 2.78 -9.11
N THR A 15 15.72 2.94 -10.39
CA THR A 15 16.41 4.14 -10.89
C THR A 15 15.50 5.36 -10.74
N GLY A 16 14.23 5.25 -11.12
CA GLY A 16 13.26 6.32 -10.94
C GLY A 16 13.08 6.70 -9.47
N LEU A 17 12.95 5.70 -8.59
CA LEU A 17 12.89 5.92 -7.14
C LEU A 17 14.13 6.64 -6.62
N TRP A 18 15.34 6.21 -7.03
CA TRP A 18 16.59 6.90 -6.69
C TRP A 18 16.56 8.36 -7.16
N THR A 19 16.19 8.61 -8.41
CA THR A 19 16.11 9.97 -8.96
C THR A 19 15.11 10.83 -8.20
N PHE A 20 13.97 10.28 -7.76
CA PHE A 20 13.01 11.00 -6.92
C PHE A 20 13.58 11.44 -5.56
N THR A 21 14.63 10.78 -5.05
CA THR A 21 15.31 11.18 -3.82
C THR A 21 16.34 12.28 -4.02
N LEU A 22 16.72 12.57 -5.27
CA LEU A 22 17.68 13.62 -5.59
C LEU A 22 16.95 14.97 -5.72
N SER A 23 17.32 15.93 -4.88
CA SER A 23 16.79 17.31 -4.98
C SER A 23 17.27 18.00 -6.27
N THR A 24 18.51 17.73 -6.68
CA THR A 24 19.10 18.24 -7.91
C THR A 24 19.85 17.11 -8.60
N PRO A 25 19.34 16.56 -9.71
CA PRO A 25 19.98 15.41 -10.34
C PRO A 25 21.27 15.80 -11.07
N ALA A 26 22.41 15.28 -10.62
CA ALA A 26 23.68 15.38 -11.35
C ALA A 26 23.96 14.11 -12.17
N ALA A 27 24.62 14.25 -13.33
CA ALA A 27 24.93 13.11 -14.20
C ALA A 27 25.69 11.96 -13.50
N PRO A 28 26.71 12.22 -12.63
CA PRO A 28 27.39 11.14 -11.90
C PRO A 28 26.45 10.39 -10.94
N GLU A 29 25.52 11.09 -10.30
CA GLU A 29 24.57 10.50 -9.35
C GLU A 29 23.54 9.61 -10.05
N LEU A 30 23.09 10.03 -11.24
CA LEU A 30 22.21 9.22 -12.07
C LEU A 30 22.90 7.94 -12.54
N LEU A 31 24.18 8.02 -12.94
CA LEU A 31 24.95 6.85 -13.34
C LEU A 31 25.19 5.88 -12.17
N ALA A 32 25.55 6.41 -11.00
CA ALA A 32 25.72 5.61 -9.78
C ALA A 32 24.39 4.93 -9.37
N GLY A 33 23.29 5.69 -9.37
CA GLY A 33 21.95 5.19 -9.07
C GLY A 33 21.51 4.10 -10.05
N ALA A 34 21.69 4.32 -11.35
CA ALA A 34 21.39 3.34 -12.38
C ALA A 34 22.21 2.05 -12.23
N GLY A 35 23.50 2.17 -11.91
CA GLY A 35 24.38 1.02 -11.65
C GLY A 35 23.94 0.22 -10.43
N GLY A 36 23.69 0.88 -9.31
CA GLY A 36 23.17 0.25 -8.09
C GLY A 36 21.80 -0.40 -8.31
N ALA A 37 20.90 0.29 -9.01
CA ALA A 37 19.58 -0.22 -9.37
C ALA A 37 19.66 -1.50 -10.21
N ALA A 38 20.67 -1.67 -11.05
CA ALA A 38 20.82 -2.88 -11.88
C ALA A 38 21.12 -4.12 -11.01
N VAL A 39 22.01 -3.97 -10.02
CA VAL A 39 22.30 -5.04 -9.06
C VAL A 39 21.05 -5.38 -8.23
N CYS A 40 20.36 -4.36 -7.73
CA CYS A 40 19.13 -4.53 -6.97
C CYS A 40 17.99 -5.15 -7.81
N ALA A 41 17.90 -4.84 -9.11
CA ALA A 41 16.90 -5.42 -10.00
C ALA A 41 17.10 -6.93 -10.19
N ILE A 42 18.35 -7.39 -10.29
CA ILE A 42 18.68 -8.81 -10.33
C ILE A 42 18.32 -9.47 -8.99
N ALA A 43 18.68 -8.84 -7.86
CA ALA A 43 18.33 -9.35 -6.53
C ALA A 43 16.81 -9.46 -6.32
N ALA A 44 16.05 -8.44 -6.71
CA ALA A 44 14.58 -8.42 -6.61
C ALA A 44 13.94 -9.55 -7.42
N ARG A 45 14.41 -9.80 -8.65
CA ARG A 45 13.99 -10.94 -9.46
C ARG A 45 14.27 -12.27 -8.75
N SER A 46 15.49 -12.44 -8.25
CA SER A 46 15.92 -13.67 -7.57
C SER A 46 15.09 -13.94 -6.32
N ALA A 47 14.84 -12.92 -5.50
CA ALA A 47 13.97 -13.00 -4.34
C ALA A 47 12.53 -13.37 -4.74
N ARG A 48 11.95 -12.72 -5.76
CA ARG A 48 10.61 -13.05 -6.24
C ARG A 48 10.51 -14.51 -6.71
N ARG A 49 11.52 -15.00 -7.43
CA ARG A 49 11.58 -16.40 -7.86
C ARG A 49 11.69 -17.36 -6.68
N ALA A 50 12.54 -17.06 -5.70
CA ALA A 50 12.69 -17.86 -4.49
C ALA A 50 11.37 -17.95 -3.71
N MET A 51 10.57 -16.89 -3.72
CA MET A 51 9.25 -16.85 -3.07
C MET A 51 8.10 -17.41 -3.91
N ASN A 52 8.36 -17.92 -5.13
CA ASN A 52 7.32 -18.30 -6.10
C ASN A 52 6.24 -17.20 -6.31
N GLY A 53 6.65 -15.93 -6.16
CA GLY A 53 5.72 -14.80 -6.14
C GLY A 53 5.13 -14.50 -7.52
N ALA A 54 3.83 -14.71 -7.68
CA ALA A 54 3.09 -14.34 -8.89
C ALA A 54 2.49 -12.93 -8.76
N TRP A 55 3.29 -11.90 -9.07
CA TRP A 55 2.83 -10.51 -9.05
C TRP A 55 1.96 -10.22 -10.28
N HIS A 56 0.68 -9.95 -10.06
CA HIS A 56 -0.24 -9.48 -11.09
C HIS A 56 -0.63 -8.03 -10.80
N VAL A 57 0.17 -7.08 -11.31
CA VAL A 57 -0.17 -5.65 -11.24
C VAL A 57 -1.36 -5.41 -12.16
N LYS A 58 -2.54 -5.24 -11.60
CA LYS A 58 -3.74 -4.89 -12.36
C LYS A 58 -3.74 -3.38 -12.57
N ALA A 59 -3.86 -2.90 -13.81
CA ALA A 59 -3.93 -1.47 -14.10
C ALA A 59 -5.08 -0.75 -13.35
N GLY A 60 -6.14 -1.48 -12.99
CA GLY A 60 -7.21 -0.99 -12.12
C GLY A 60 -6.76 -0.55 -10.72
N TRP A 61 -5.59 -1.00 -10.24
CA TRP A 61 -5.00 -0.53 -8.97
C TRP A 61 -4.58 0.94 -9.05
N LEU A 62 -4.10 1.39 -10.21
CA LEU A 62 -3.74 2.80 -10.39
C LEU A 62 -4.98 3.70 -10.43
N ALA A 63 -6.08 3.21 -11.01
CA ALA A 63 -7.36 3.92 -10.99
C ALA A 63 -7.91 4.09 -9.57
N TRP A 64 -7.58 3.17 -8.65
CA TRP A 64 -7.92 3.30 -7.23
C TRP A 64 -7.14 4.42 -6.52
N LEU A 65 -5.94 4.79 -6.98
CA LEU A 65 -5.13 5.87 -6.39
C LEU A 65 -5.66 7.27 -6.70
N ALA A 66 -6.33 7.46 -7.84
CA ALA A 66 -6.79 8.78 -8.29
C ALA A 66 -7.65 9.55 -7.27
N PRO A 67 -8.61 8.95 -6.55
CA PRO A 67 -9.40 9.64 -5.53
C PRO A 67 -8.70 9.80 -4.17
N LEU A 68 -7.56 9.13 -3.93
CA LEU A 68 -6.90 9.14 -2.62
C LEU A 68 -6.49 10.53 -2.11
N PRO A 69 -5.95 11.45 -2.93
CA PRO A 69 -5.55 12.76 -2.42
C PRO A 69 -6.74 13.53 -1.84
N LYS A 70 -7.90 13.48 -2.51
CA LYS A 70 -9.12 14.12 -2.04
C LYS A 70 -9.65 13.44 -0.77
N ALA A 71 -9.69 12.10 -0.76
CA ALA A 71 -10.12 11.33 0.40
C ALA A 71 -9.26 11.65 1.63
N ALA A 72 -7.93 11.59 1.49
CA ALA A 72 -6.97 11.87 2.56
C ALA A 72 -7.16 13.26 3.17
N VAL A 73 -7.32 14.32 2.36
CA VAL A 73 -7.58 15.67 2.87
C VAL A 73 -8.93 15.74 3.59
N SER A 74 -10.00 15.22 2.98
CA SER A 74 -11.34 15.29 3.55
C SER A 74 -11.49 14.49 4.85
N GLU A 75 -10.91 13.29 4.91
CA GLU A 75 -10.92 12.42 6.09
C GLU A 75 -10.04 13.01 7.19
N SER A 76 -8.90 13.64 6.86
CA SER A 76 -8.07 14.32 7.85
C SER A 76 -8.81 15.48 8.51
N VAL A 77 -9.51 16.30 7.72
CA VAL A 77 -10.32 17.42 8.26
C VAL A 77 -11.49 16.88 9.09
N ALA A 78 -12.17 15.83 8.63
CA ALA A 78 -13.28 15.23 9.35
C ALA A 78 -12.81 14.61 10.69
N ALA A 79 -11.70 13.88 10.68
CA ALA A 79 -11.08 13.32 11.88
C ALA A 79 -10.70 14.43 12.87
N LEU A 80 -10.06 15.50 12.40
CA LEU A 80 -9.69 16.63 13.25
C LEU A 80 -10.92 17.27 13.90
N ARG A 81 -11.99 17.52 13.12
CA ARG A 81 -13.26 18.02 13.66
C ARG A 81 -13.88 17.05 14.67
N ALA A 82 -13.85 15.76 14.39
CA ALA A 82 -14.41 14.74 15.28
C ALA A 82 -13.68 14.69 16.62
N VAL A 83 -12.34 14.77 16.64
CA VAL A 83 -11.55 14.84 17.88
C VAL A 83 -11.96 16.04 18.74
N PHE A 84 -12.14 17.22 18.13
CA PHE A 84 -12.52 18.42 18.87
C PHE A 84 -14.00 18.45 19.29
N ALA A 85 -14.90 17.95 18.45
CA ALA A 85 -16.35 17.97 18.75
C ALA A 85 -16.77 16.83 19.69
N ARG A 86 -16.11 15.67 19.60
CA ARG A 86 -16.46 14.44 20.32
C ARG A 86 -15.18 13.64 20.65
N PRO A 87 -14.41 14.06 21.67
CA PRO A 87 -13.11 13.45 21.99
C PRO A 87 -13.20 11.98 22.41
N SER A 88 -14.39 11.50 22.81
CA SER A 88 -14.65 10.09 23.13
C SER A 88 -15.35 9.31 21.99
N ALA A 89 -15.52 9.90 20.82
CA ALA A 89 -16.02 9.18 19.66
C ALA A 89 -14.95 8.18 19.21
N GLY A 90 -15.28 6.90 19.25
CA GLY A 90 -14.37 5.82 18.88
C GLY A 90 -15.08 4.50 19.04
N LYS A 91 -15.06 3.67 18.00
CA LYS A 91 -15.68 2.34 18.03
C LYS A 91 -14.73 1.33 17.41
N CYS A 92 -14.60 0.17 18.04
CA CYS A 92 -13.95 -0.97 17.43
C CYS A 92 -14.97 -1.72 16.57
N ASP A 93 -14.60 -1.96 15.32
CA ASP A 93 -15.42 -2.68 14.37
C ASP A 93 -14.60 -3.77 13.65
N LYS A 94 -15.30 -4.79 13.15
CA LYS A 94 -14.71 -5.89 12.40
C LYS A 94 -14.95 -5.67 10.92
N VAL A 95 -13.85 -5.60 10.18
CA VAL A 95 -13.84 -5.34 8.75
C VAL A 95 -13.56 -6.66 8.04
N THR A 96 -14.58 -7.25 7.44
CA THR A 96 -14.43 -8.52 6.71
C THR A 96 -13.65 -8.30 5.42
N VAL A 97 -12.71 -9.20 5.15
CA VAL A 97 -11.93 -9.26 3.92
C VAL A 97 -12.43 -10.45 3.09
N PRO A 98 -12.59 -10.31 1.76
CA PRO A 98 -13.01 -11.42 0.91
C PRO A 98 -12.13 -12.67 1.07
N ALA A 99 -12.76 -13.85 1.10
CA ALA A 99 -12.05 -15.11 1.20
C ALA A 99 -11.29 -15.39 -0.11
N GLU A 100 -9.96 -15.55 0.00
CA GLU A 100 -9.07 -15.88 -1.12
C GLU A 100 -8.17 -17.06 -0.76
N PRO A 101 -7.52 -17.72 -1.74
CA PRO A 101 -6.48 -18.70 -1.45
C PRO A 101 -5.41 -18.11 -0.51
N ARG A 102 -4.90 -18.91 0.43
CA ARG A 102 -4.08 -18.45 1.58
C ARG A 102 -3.01 -17.40 1.23
N ALA A 103 -2.22 -17.60 0.19
CA ALA A 103 -1.16 -16.65 -0.19
C ALA A 103 -1.70 -15.29 -0.66
N GLN A 104 -2.86 -15.27 -1.34
CA GLN A 104 -3.53 -14.05 -1.75
C GLN A 104 -4.23 -13.40 -0.56
N HIS A 105 -4.82 -14.21 0.32
CA HIS A 105 -5.44 -13.75 1.56
C HIS A 105 -4.44 -13.05 2.49
N GLU A 106 -3.28 -13.65 2.73
CA GLU A 106 -2.22 -13.06 3.55
C GLU A 106 -1.70 -11.75 2.93
N ALA A 107 -1.51 -11.71 1.60
CA ALA A 107 -1.11 -10.49 0.89
C ALA A 107 -2.19 -9.41 0.96
N ARG A 108 -3.47 -9.76 0.80
CA ARG A 108 -4.60 -8.84 0.87
C ARG A 108 -4.78 -8.31 2.29
N LEU A 109 -4.66 -9.15 3.32
CA LEU A 109 -4.67 -8.73 4.72
C LEU A 109 -3.53 -7.76 5.03
N ALA A 110 -2.31 -8.04 4.54
CA ALA A 110 -1.18 -7.14 4.74
C ALA A 110 -1.41 -5.78 4.07
N VAL A 111 -1.87 -5.76 2.82
CA VAL A 111 -2.19 -4.52 2.09
C VAL A 111 -3.34 -3.77 2.76
N ALA A 112 -4.42 -4.46 3.12
CA ALA A 112 -5.57 -3.88 3.81
C ALA A 112 -5.15 -3.29 5.17
N THR A 113 -4.24 -3.95 5.89
CA THR A 113 -3.70 -3.45 7.15
C THR A 113 -2.99 -2.11 6.96
N VAL A 114 -2.12 -2.01 5.94
CA VAL A 114 -1.40 -0.76 5.63
C VAL A 114 -2.36 0.33 5.19
N VAL A 115 -3.26 0.04 4.24
CA VAL A 115 -4.21 1.05 3.71
C VAL A 115 -5.14 1.57 4.80
N VAL A 116 -5.72 0.69 5.60
CA VAL A 116 -6.61 1.08 6.69
C VAL A 116 -5.84 1.80 7.80
N GLY A 117 -4.63 1.34 8.13
CA GLY A 117 -3.78 1.98 9.13
C GLY A 117 -3.32 3.39 8.73
N CYS A 118 -3.24 3.67 7.43
CA CYS A 118 -2.94 5.00 6.90
C CYS A 118 -4.19 5.87 6.65
N THR A 119 -5.40 5.34 6.86
CA THR A 119 -6.65 6.07 6.64
C THR A 119 -6.90 7.01 7.83
N PRO A 120 -7.02 8.33 7.64
CA PRO A 120 -7.25 9.26 8.74
C PRO A 120 -8.54 8.92 9.51
N GLY A 121 -8.44 8.84 10.83
CA GLY A 121 -9.57 8.46 11.69
C GLY A 121 -9.84 6.94 11.75
N ALA A 122 -8.95 6.10 11.23
CA ALA A 122 -9.00 4.65 11.42
C ALA A 122 -7.63 4.10 11.84
N MET A 123 -7.63 3.03 12.63
CA MET A 123 -6.42 2.33 13.04
C MET A 123 -6.70 0.83 13.12
N VAL A 124 -5.81 0.00 12.57
CA VAL A 124 -5.89 -1.45 12.76
C VAL A 124 -5.37 -1.81 14.14
N VAL A 125 -6.21 -2.49 14.93
CA VAL A 125 -5.88 -2.98 16.27
C VAL A 125 -5.33 -4.40 16.19
N ALA A 126 -5.93 -5.24 15.33
CA ALA A 126 -5.51 -6.62 15.15
C ALA A 126 -5.82 -7.14 13.74
N SER A 127 -4.97 -8.04 13.27
CA SER A 127 -5.14 -8.80 12.02
C SER A 127 -4.85 -10.27 12.32
N PRO A 128 -5.86 -11.06 12.75
CA PRO A 128 -5.66 -12.46 13.08
C PRO A 128 -5.39 -13.26 11.80
N PRO A 129 -4.24 -13.94 11.64
CA PRO A 129 -3.86 -14.59 10.38
C PRO A 129 -4.73 -15.80 10.01
N ALA A 130 -5.51 -16.33 10.97
CA ALA A 130 -6.44 -17.44 10.77
C ALA A 130 -7.87 -16.97 10.40
N GLU A 131 -8.14 -15.67 10.44
CA GLU A 131 -9.48 -15.11 10.29
C GLU A 131 -9.59 -14.19 9.08
N ASN A 132 -10.81 -14.04 8.55
CA ASN A 132 -11.08 -13.20 7.38
C ASN A 132 -11.54 -11.79 7.78
N HIS A 133 -11.00 -11.25 8.86
CA HIS A 133 -11.35 -9.91 9.29
C HIS A 133 -10.20 -9.15 9.93
N LEU A 134 -10.24 -7.83 9.80
CA LEU A 134 -9.40 -6.90 10.53
C LEU A 134 -10.23 -6.31 11.68
N VAL A 135 -9.61 -6.15 12.85
CA VAL A 135 -10.19 -5.37 13.94
C VAL A 135 -9.68 -3.95 13.80
N VAL A 136 -10.59 -3.01 13.60
CA VAL A 136 -10.27 -1.60 13.30
C VAL A 136 -10.93 -0.71 14.34
N HIS A 137 -10.17 0.18 14.95
CA HIS A 137 -10.70 1.29 15.72
C HIS A 137 -11.00 2.45 14.77
N ARG A 138 -12.26 2.88 14.70
CA ARG A 138 -12.74 3.96 13.85
C ARG A 138 -13.23 5.14 14.68
N LEU A 139 -12.82 6.34 14.26
CA LEU A 139 -13.28 7.63 14.76
C LEU A 139 -14.44 8.17 13.90
N LEU A 140 -14.48 7.81 12.62
CA LEU A 140 -15.49 8.22 11.64
C LEU A 140 -16.38 7.03 11.29
N ASP A 141 -17.71 7.22 11.33
CA ASP A 141 -18.67 6.14 11.01
C ASP A 141 -18.67 5.84 9.48
N ASP A 142 -18.52 6.84 8.61
CA ASP A 142 -18.50 6.71 7.14
C ASP A 142 -17.13 7.09 6.55
N SER A 143 -16.34 6.10 6.11
CA SER A 143 -15.12 6.35 5.33
C SER A 143 -15.22 5.67 3.95
N PRO A 144 -15.23 6.46 2.86
CA PRO A 144 -15.26 5.92 1.50
C PRO A 144 -14.00 5.10 1.15
N THR A 145 -12.91 5.29 1.90
CA THR A 145 -11.67 4.51 1.76
C THR A 145 -11.83 3.11 2.37
N LEU A 146 -12.41 3.02 3.57
CA LEU A 146 -12.72 1.75 4.25
C LEU A 146 -13.76 0.89 3.50
N ASP A 147 -14.78 1.53 2.92
CA ASP A 147 -15.82 0.85 2.13
C ASP A 147 -15.32 0.25 0.81
N ARG A 148 -14.15 0.69 0.34
CA ARG A 148 -13.53 0.14 -0.88
C ARG A 148 -12.52 -0.96 -0.61
N VAL A 149 -11.89 -0.98 0.56
CA VAL A 149 -10.97 -2.07 0.94
C VAL A 149 -11.76 -3.34 1.29
N THR A 150 -13.01 -3.18 1.71
CA THR A 150 -13.95 -4.26 2.05
C THR A 150 -14.62 -4.92 0.85
N ARG A 151 -14.71 -4.24 -0.30
CA ARG A 151 -15.27 -4.78 -1.55
C ARG A 151 -14.22 -5.50 -2.39
#